data_AF-A0A6M1UBD1-F1
#
_entry.id   AF-A0A6M1UBD1-F1
#
_cell.length_a   1.000
_cell.length_b   1.000
_cell.length_c   1.000
_cell.angle_alpha   90.00
_cell.angle_beta   90.00
_cell.angle_gamma   90.00
#
_symmetry.space_group_name_H-M   'P 1'
#
loop_
_entity.id
_entity.type
_entity.pdbx_description
1 polymer ?
#
loop_
_entity_poly.entity_id
_entity_poly.type
_entity_poly.pdbx_seq_one_letter_code
_entity_poly.pdbx_strand_id
1 'polypeptide(L)'
;MVDLDTSISFLIYVTAVSSAAAGVTEACKSIIPFLATDYEPQEDCLEDHNLAGTLTNYKKFLNLLISVVSAGVIFGVLGLDPALLLIGEPHAYVEDPWNAGIWMWGIVAVFGSPFFHSVLKILEGLRQRMQLNQSPPKPKQKVSGRR
;
A
#
# COMPACT_ATOMS: atom_id res chain seq x y z
N MET A 1 21.58 -9.02 11.77
CA MET A 1 22.21 -7.89 11.06
C MET A 1 21.33 -7.64 9.85
N VAL A 2 20.93 -6.40 9.59
CA VAL A 2 20.00 -6.11 8.47
C VAL A 2 20.78 -6.23 7.17
N ASP A 3 20.43 -7.21 6.36
CA ASP A 3 21.04 -7.46 5.05
C ASP A 3 20.06 -7.10 3.93
N LEU A 4 20.56 -7.06 2.69
CA LEU A 4 19.76 -6.72 1.53
C LEU A 4 18.59 -7.71 1.35
N ASP A 5 18.85 -9.01 1.57
CA ASP A 5 17.84 -10.06 1.41
C ASP A 5 16.74 -10.00 2.48
N THR A 6 17.08 -9.65 3.73
CA THR A 6 16.08 -9.47 4.81
C THR A 6 15.24 -8.21 4.56
N SER A 7 15.86 -7.15 4.04
CA SER A 7 15.17 -5.92 3.64
C SER A 7 14.20 -6.15 2.47
N ILE A 8 14.61 -6.92 1.46
CA ILE A 8 13.74 -7.28 0.33
C ILE A 8 12.58 -8.17 0.82
N SER A 9 12.86 -9.15 1.67
CA SER A 9 11.84 -10.05 2.22
C SER A 9 10.80 -9.28 3.04
N PHE A 10 11.24 -8.35 3.87
CA PHE A 10 10.36 -7.41 4.60
C PHE A 10 9.48 -6.60 3.64
N LEU A 11 10.07 -5.97 2.61
CA LEU A 11 9.33 -5.16 1.64
C LEU A 11 8.27 -5.97 0.90
N ILE A 12 8.61 -7.18 0.45
CA ILE A 12 7.67 -8.07 -0.24
C ILE A 12 6.52 -8.45 0.70
N TYR A 13 6.83 -8.82 1.95
CA TYR A 13 5.83 -9.23 2.92
C TYR A 13 4.82 -8.10 3.22
N VAL A 14 5.32 -6.90 3.55
CA VAL A 14 4.47 -5.73 3.83
C VAL A 14 3.62 -5.36 2.61
N THR A 15 4.18 -5.45 1.40
CA THR A 15 3.45 -5.16 0.15
C THR A 15 2.37 -6.21 -0.13
N ALA A 16 2.63 -7.48 0.16
CA ALA A 16 1.67 -8.57 0.00
C ALA A 16 0.49 -8.41 0.96
N VAL A 17 0.74 -8.11 2.23
CA VAL A 17 -0.31 -7.86 3.24
C VAL A 17 -1.14 -6.63 2.86
N SER A 18 -0.50 -5.55 2.40
CA SER A 18 -1.21 -4.37 1.90
C SER A 18 -2.12 -4.69 0.71
N SER A 19 -1.64 -5.53 -0.23
CA SER A 19 -2.41 -5.96 -1.40
C SER A 19 -3.61 -6.83 -1.02
N ALA A 20 -3.42 -7.76 -0.06
CA ALA A 20 -4.51 -8.56 0.48
C ALA A 20 -5.56 -7.70 1.20
N ALA A 21 -5.12 -6.73 2.01
CA ALA A 21 -6.01 -5.77 2.67
C ALA A 21 -6.81 -4.93 1.67
N ALA A 22 -6.21 -4.50 0.55
CA ALA A 22 -6.92 -3.82 -0.52
C ALA A 22 -8.00 -4.72 -1.15
N GLY A 23 -7.71 -6.01 -1.34
CA GLY A 23 -8.70 -6.98 -1.81
C GLY A 23 -9.89 -7.13 -0.86
N VAL A 24 -9.65 -7.14 0.45
CA VAL A 24 -10.72 -7.13 1.47
C VAL A 24 -11.55 -5.85 1.40
N THR A 25 -10.91 -4.70 1.25
CA THR A 25 -11.61 -3.41 1.11
C THR A 25 -12.50 -3.38 -0.14
N GLU A 26 -12.04 -3.89 -1.28
CA GLU A 26 -12.88 -4.03 -2.49
C GLU A 26 -14.06 -4.98 -2.26
N ALA A 27 -13.85 -6.11 -1.57
CA ALA A 27 -14.95 -7.00 -1.20
C ALA A 27 -15.97 -6.29 -0.27
N CYS A 28 -15.51 -5.48 0.69
CA CYS A 28 -16.39 -4.70 1.57
C CYS A 28 -17.25 -3.69 0.79
N LYS A 29 -16.72 -3.09 -0.29
CA LYS A 29 -17.49 -2.18 -1.15
C LYS A 29 -18.68 -2.87 -1.82
N SER A 30 -18.59 -4.17 -2.09
CA SER A 30 -19.71 -4.94 -2.67
C SER A 30 -20.87 -5.14 -1.68
N ILE A 31 -20.59 -5.07 -0.37
CA ILE A 31 -21.57 -5.28 0.70
C ILE A 31 -22.12 -3.94 1.19
N ILE A 32 -21.28 -2.91 1.25
CA ILE A 32 -21.62 -1.58 1.76
C ILE A 32 -21.67 -0.59 0.59
N PRO A 33 -22.85 -0.33 -0.01
CA PRO A 33 -22.97 0.48 -1.21
C PRO A 33 -22.46 1.92 -1.03
N PHE A 34 -22.56 2.48 0.19
CA PHE A 34 -21.99 3.79 0.53
C PHE A 34 -20.49 3.93 0.19
N LEU A 35 -19.73 2.84 0.25
CA LEU A 35 -18.29 2.83 -0.04
C LEU A 35 -17.97 2.74 -1.54
N ALA A 36 -18.95 2.34 -2.36
CA ALA A 36 -18.85 2.24 -3.81
C ALA A 36 -19.40 3.49 -4.52
N THR A 37 -20.46 4.09 -4.00
CA THR A 37 -21.15 5.24 -4.61
C THR A 37 -20.22 6.44 -4.81
N ASP A 38 -20.26 7.03 -5.99
CA ASP A 38 -19.63 8.32 -6.27
C ASP A 38 -20.61 9.45 -5.92
N TYR A 39 -20.13 10.41 -5.13
CA TYR A 39 -20.93 11.54 -4.67
C TYR A 39 -20.69 12.71 -5.60
N GLU A 40 -21.67 13.00 -6.44
CA GLU A 40 -21.69 14.16 -7.32
C GLU A 40 -22.68 15.20 -6.77
N PRO A 41 -22.36 16.51 -6.90
CA PRO A 41 -23.29 17.57 -6.54
C PRO A 41 -24.52 17.52 -7.44
N GLN A 42 -25.71 17.64 -6.86
CA GLN A 42 -26.96 17.56 -7.61
C GLN A 42 -27.23 18.86 -8.37
N GLU A 43 -26.92 20.00 -7.75
CA GLU A 43 -26.95 21.32 -8.38
C GLU A 43 -25.59 22.02 -8.26
N ASP A 44 -25.33 23.00 -9.13
CA ASP A 44 -24.08 23.77 -9.14
C ASP A 44 -24.08 24.88 -8.06
N CYS A 45 -24.46 24.49 -6.84
CA CYS A 45 -24.51 25.35 -5.66
C CYS A 45 -23.38 24.98 -4.69
N LEU A 46 -22.83 25.98 -3.99
CA LEU A 46 -21.68 25.77 -3.09
C LEU A 46 -21.98 24.78 -1.95
N GLU A 47 -23.24 24.70 -1.52
CA GLU A 47 -23.69 23.79 -0.46
C GLU A 47 -23.63 22.33 -0.90
N ASP A 48 -24.11 22.01 -2.10
CA ASP A 48 -24.05 20.65 -2.65
C ASP A 48 -22.62 20.20 -2.95
N HIS A 49 -21.77 21.10 -3.46
CA HIS A 49 -20.35 20.82 -3.65
C HIS A 49 -19.63 20.49 -2.33
N ASN A 50 -19.93 21.25 -1.26
CA ASN A 50 -19.36 21.01 0.06
C ASN A 50 -19.86 19.69 0.66
N LEU A 51 -21.14 19.36 0.48
CA LEU A 51 -21.73 18.12 0.98
C LEU A 51 -21.18 16.90 0.22
N ALA A 52 -21.09 16.96 -1.10
CA ALA A 52 -20.47 15.92 -1.93
C ALA A 52 -18.98 15.71 -1.59
N GLY A 53 -18.24 16.80 -1.38
CA GLY A 53 -16.84 16.75 -0.93
C GLY A 53 -16.70 16.09 0.46
N THR A 54 -17.61 16.41 1.38
CA THR A 54 -17.61 15.86 2.74
C THR A 54 -17.90 14.35 2.73
N LEU A 55 -18.92 13.91 1.98
CA LEU A 55 -19.24 12.49 1.81
C LEU A 55 -18.11 11.72 1.12
N THR A 56 -17.45 12.32 0.13
CA THR A 56 -16.28 11.74 -0.53
C THR A 56 -15.12 11.55 0.44
N ASN A 57 -14.88 12.51 1.33
CA ASN A 57 -13.83 12.39 2.35
C ASN A 57 -14.17 11.30 3.38
N TYR A 58 -15.44 11.18 3.82
CA TYR A 58 -15.86 10.09 4.69
C TYR A 58 -15.73 8.72 4.01
N LYS A 59 -16.10 8.59 2.73
CA LYS A 59 -15.89 7.38 1.92
C LYS A 59 -14.40 7.00 1.89
N LYS A 60 -13.51 7.96 1.59
CA LYS A 60 -12.05 7.73 1.58
C LYS A 60 -11.53 7.29 2.94
N PHE A 61 -11.96 7.98 4.01
CA PHE A 61 -11.55 7.66 5.37
C PHE A 61 -12.00 6.26 5.80
N LEU A 62 -13.26 5.88 5.55
CA LEU A 62 -13.77 4.55 5.87
C LEU A 62 -13.08 3.45 5.06
N ASN A 63 -12.85 3.64 3.76
CA ASN A 63 -12.08 2.71 2.95
C ASN A 63 -10.65 2.51 3.49
N LEU A 64 -10.02 3.59 3.95
CA LEU A 64 -8.69 3.54 4.54
C LEU A 64 -8.72 2.82 5.91
N LEU A 65 -9.71 3.09 6.74
CA LEU A 65 -9.89 2.43 8.04
C LEU A 65 -10.10 0.92 7.87
N ILE A 66 -10.96 0.51 6.94
CA ILE A 66 -11.18 -0.91 6.60
C ILE A 66 -9.88 -1.56 6.15
N SER A 67 -9.10 -0.87 5.32
CA SER A 67 -7.80 -1.39 4.84
C SER A 67 -6.82 -1.59 6.00
N VAL A 68 -6.72 -0.63 6.93
CA VAL A 68 -5.82 -0.72 8.10
C VAL A 68 -6.25 -1.84 9.04
N VAL A 69 -7.55 -1.94 9.34
CA VAL A 69 -8.09 -3.01 10.19
C VAL A 69 -7.86 -4.37 9.54
N SER A 70 -8.13 -4.50 8.23
CA SER A 70 -7.91 -5.75 7.48
C SER A 70 -6.44 -6.15 7.50
N ALA A 71 -5.52 -5.22 7.26
CA ALA A 71 -4.08 -5.48 7.35
C ALA A 71 -3.66 -5.91 8.76
N GLY A 72 -4.15 -5.23 9.80
CA GLY A 72 -3.90 -5.58 11.20
C GLY A 72 -4.40 -6.99 11.55
N VAL A 73 -5.60 -7.35 11.11
CA VAL A 73 -6.15 -8.70 11.27
C VAL A 73 -5.31 -9.74 10.52
N ILE A 74 -4.87 -9.44 9.29
CA ILE A 74 -4.00 -10.36 8.52
C ILE A 74 -2.68 -10.60 9.27
N PHE A 75 -2.04 -9.55 9.78
CA PHE A 75 -0.84 -9.70 10.60
C PHE A 75 -1.09 -10.51 11.87
N GLY A 76 -2.20 -10.27 12.56
CA GLY A 76 -2.58 -11.01 13.77
C GLY A 76 -2.93 -12.49 13.50
N VAL A 77 -3.52 -12.81 12.35
CA VAL A 77 -3.81 -14.19 11.96
C VAL A 77 -2.54 -14.93 11.53
N LEU A 78 -1.64 -14.26 10.84
CA LEU A 78 -0.36 -14.84 10.41
C LEU A 78 0.63 -15.01 11.58
N GLY A 79 0.51 -14.18 12.63
CA GLY A 79 1.38 -14.22 13.79
C GLY A 79 2.85 -13.92 13.49
N LEU A 80 3.11 -13.24 12.37
CA LEU A 80 4.45 -12.90 11.91
C LEU A 80 4.72 -11.41 12.13
N ASP A 81 5.82 -11.10 12.81
CA ASP A 81 6.28 -9.72 12.99
C ASP A 81 7.25 -9.32 11.86
N PRO A 82 6.90 -8.33 11.03
CA PRO A 82 7.80 -7.76 10.03
C PRO A 82 9.14 -7.30 10.60
N ALA A 83 9.18 -6.87 11.87
CA ALA A 83 10.43 -6.45 12.52
C ALA A 83 11.42 -7.60 12.64
N LEU A 84 10.95 -8.80 13.01
CA LEU A 84 11.78 -9.98 13.18
C LEU A 84 12.34 -10.46 11.83
N LEU A 85 11.53 -10.36 10.77
CA LEU A 85 11.98 -10.59 9.39
C LEU A 85 13.09 -9.61 8.99
N LEU A 86 12.99 -8.34 9.38
CA LEU A 86 13.99 -7.32 9.05
C LEU A 86 15.32 -7.56 9.78
N ILE A 87 15.26 -7.95 11.06
CA ILE A 87 16.42 -8.20 11.91
C ILE A 87 17.14 -9.51 11.52
N GLY A 88 16.45 -10.40 10.81
CA GLY A 88 16.96 -11.69 10.33
C GLY A 88 16.94 -12.77 11.41
N GLU A 89 15.95 -12.73 12.29
CA GLU A 89 15.84 -13.65 13.42
C GLU A 89 15.36 -15.03 12.94
N PRO A 90 15.88 -16.15 13.49
CA PRO A 90 15.53 -17.50 13.01
C PRO A 90 14.06 -17.89 13.27
N HIS A 91 13.38 -17.17 14.16
CA HIS A 91 11.95 -17.32 14.42
C HIS A 91 11.26 -15.98 14.20
N ALA A 92 10.46 -15.89 13.14
CA ALA A 92 9.66 -14.70 12.82
C ALA A 92 8.26 -14.73 13.47
N TYR A 93 7.96 -15.77 14.23
CA TYR A 93 6.65 -16.01 14.84
C TYR A 93 6.58 -15.37 16.23
N VAL A 94 5.49 -14.66 16.51
CA VAL A 94 5.27 -13.98 17.79
C VAL A 94 4.40 -14.82 18.71
N GLU A 95 4.74 -14.87 20.00
CA GLU A 95 3.98 -15.61 21.01
C GLU A 95 2.59 -15.01 21.27
N ASP A 96 2.47 -13.67 21.24
CA ASP A 96 1.19 -12.95 21.33
C ASP A 96 0.89 -12.19 20.02
N PRO A 97 0.20 -12.83 19.06
CA PRO A 97 -0.05 -12.26 17.75
C PRO A 97 -1.10 -11.11 17.77
N TRP A 98 -1.79 -10.90 18.88
CA TRP A 98 -2.79 -9.84 19.03
C TRP A 98 -2.28 -8.60 19.76
N ASN A 99 -0.98 -8.58 20.09
CA ASN A 99 -0.35 -7.44 20.73
C ASN A 99 -0.40 -6.17 19.84
N ALA A 100 -0.52 -5.00 20.46
CA ALA A 100 -0.64 -3.70 19.80
C ALA A 100 0.52 -3.40 18.82
N GLY A 101 1.70 -3.99 19.04
CA GLY A 101 2.84 -3.88 18.11
C GLY A 101 2.55 -4.45 16.71
N ILE A 102 1.78 -5.53 16.63
CA ILE A 102 1.42 -6.18 15.35
C ILE A 102 0.36 -5.36 14.61
N TRP A 103 -0.56 -4.72 15.36
CA TRP A 103 -1.55 -3.82 14.79
C TRP A 103 -0.93 -2.55 14.18
N MET A 104 0.15 -2.04 14.77
CA MET A 104 0.91 -0.91 14.22
C MET A 104 1.45 -1.22 12.81
N TRP A 105 1.83 -2.48 12.55
CA TRP A 105 2.27 -2.89 11.22
C TRP A 105 1.15 -2.84 10.18
N GLY A 106 -0.12 -2.96 10.59
CA GLY A 106 -1.27 -2.72 9.70
C GLY A 106 -1.28 -1.29 9.14
N ILE A 107 -0.96 -0.30 9.97
CA ILE A 107 -0.82 1.11 9.54
C ILE A 107 0.38 1.25 8.61
N VAL A 108 1.54 0.73 9.00
CA VAL A 108 2.77 0.80 8.20
C VAL A 108 2.58 0.13 6.84
N ALA A 109 1.84 -0.98 6.77
CA ALA A 109 1.57 -1.65 5.51
C ALA A 109 0.68 -0.83 4.58
N VAL A 110 -0.39 -0.23 5.09
CA VAL A 110 -1.31 0.56 4.25
C VAL A 110 -0.67 1.87 3.78
N PHE A 111 0.07 2.58 4.65
CA PHE A 111 0.69 3.86 4.30
C PHE A 111 2.07 3.72 3.65
N GLY A 112 2.84 2.69 4.00
CA GLY A 112 4.18 2.44 3.46
C GLY A 112 4.15 1.76 2.09
N SER A 113 3.08 1.02 1.76
CA SER A 113 2.96 0.29 0.50
C SER A 113 3.18 1.14 -0.76
N PRO A 114 2.59 2.35 -0.92
CA PRO A 114 2.86 3.20 -2.10
C PRO A 114 4.34 3.58 -2.26
N PHE A 115 5.01 3.83 -1.14
CA PHE A 115 6.44 4.13 -1.11
C PHE A 115 7.26 2.88 -1.46
N PHE A 116 6.99 1.75 -0.82
CA PHE A 116 7.69 0.49 -1.07
C PHE A 116 7.50 -0.03 -2.49
N HIS A 117 6.29 0.08 -3.04
CA HIS A 117 6.02 -0.26 -4.43
C HIS A 117 6.85 0.58 -5.42
N SER A 118 7.02 1.87 -5.11
CA SER A 118 7.87 2.77 -5.91
C SER A 118 9.35 2.39 -5.83
N VAL A 119 9.84 2.04 -4.63
CA VAL A 119 11.22 1.58 -4.42
C VAL A 119 11.48 0.25 -5.16
N LEU A 120 10.57 -0.72 -5.06
CA LEU A 120 10.68 -2.00 -5.75
C LEU A 120 10.73 -1.83 -7.28
N LYS A 121 9.90 -0.94 -7.83
CA LYS A 121 9.95 -0.59 -9.27
C LYS A 121 11.29 0.00 -9.69
N ILE A 122 11.87 0.87 -8.86
CA ILE A 122 13.20 1.45 -9.13
C ILE A 122 14.28 0.36 -9.10
N LEU A 123 14.25 -0.53 -8.11
CA LEU A 123 15.19 -1.64 -8.00
C LEU A 123 15.05 -2.62 -9.17
N GLU A 124 13.83 -2.94 -9.59
CA GLU A 124 13.57 -3.77 -10.76
C GLU A 124 14.09 -3.11 -12.04
N GLY A 125 13.86 -1.81 -12.21
CA GLY A 125 14.42 -1.04 -13.32
C GLY A 125 15.95 -0.98 -13.31
N LEU A 126 16.58 -0.89 -12.13
CA LEU A 126 18.03 -0.97 -11.98
C LEU A 126 18.57 -2.36 -12.30
N ARG A 127 17.92 -3.42 -11.81
CA ARG A 127 18.26 -4.82 -12.12
C ARG A 127 18.17 -5.09 -13.62
N GLN A 128 17.10 -4.65 -14.27
CA GLN A 128 16.93 -4.76 -15.73
C GLN A 128 18.04 -4.02 -16.47
N ARG A 129 18.47 -2.83 -16.02
CA ARG A 129 19.60 -2.09 -16.60
C ARG A 129 20.96 -2.74 -16.39
N MET A 130 21.15 -3.49 -15.29
CA MET A 130 22.39 -4.24 -15.07
C MET A 130 22.42 -5.56 -15.87
N GLN A 131 21.26 -6.20 -16.06
CA GLN A 131 21.13 -7.43 -16.85
C GLN A 131 21.15 -7.15 -18.37
N LEU A 132 20.55 -6.04 -18.82
CA LEU A 132 20.72 -5.54 -20.17
C LEU A 132 21.95 -4.62 -20.23
N ASN A 133 23.07 -5.17 -20.69
CA ASN A 133 24.24 -4.40 -21.16
C ASN A 133 23.93 -3.55 -22.42
N GLN A 134 22.68 -3.12 -22.61
CA GLN A 134 22.23 -2.31 -23.73
C GLN A 134 22.04 -0.87 -23.25
N SER A 135 22.80 0.01 -23.89
CA SER A 135 22.62 1.45 -23.84
C SER A 135 21.12 1.80 -23.96
N PRO A 136 20.62 2.75 -23.14
CA PRO A 136 19.20 3.10 -23.16
C PRO A 136 18.78 3.43 -24.60
N PRO A 137 17.58 2.99 -25.05
CA PRO A 137 17.12 3.28 -26.39
C PRO A 137 17.17 4.80 -26.60
N LYS A 138 17.87 5.22 -27.67
CA LYS A 138 17.98 6.64 -28.02
C LYS A 138 16.59 7.28 -27.95
N PRO A 139 16.43 8.43 -27.25
CA PRO A 139 15.14 9.08 -27.15
C PRO A 139 14.61 9.35 -28.56
N LYS A 140 13.43 8.79 -28.87
CA LYS A 140 12.82 8.89 -30.20
C LYS A 140 12.29 10.29 -30.51
N GLN A 141 12.24 11.18 -29.53
CA GLN A 141 11.69 12.52 -29.70
C GLN A 141 12.61 13.55 -29.05
N LYS A 142 13.13 14.46 -29.87
CA LYS A 142 13.75 15.68 -29.35
C LYS A 142 12.64 16.54 -28.79
N VAL A 143 12.63 16.75 -27.47
CA VAL A 143 11.80 17.78 -26.86
C VAL A 143 12.42 19.12 -27.22
N SER A 144 11.87 19.80 -28.22
CA SER A 144 12.16 21.22 -28.44
C SER A 144 11.40 22.02 -27.41
N GLY A 145 12.11 22.84 -26.62
CA GLY A 145 11.49 23.81 -25.73
C GLY A 145 10.55 24.77 -26.47
N ARG A 146 9.61 25.36 -25.74
CA ARG A 146 8.73 26.42 -26.25
C ARG A 146 9.60 27.54 -26.84
N ARG A 147 9.27 27.93 -28.08
CA ARG A 147 9.80 29.13 -28.74
C ARG A 147 9.60 30.36 -27.89
#